data_AF-F7KMD7-F1
#
_entry.id   AF-F7KMD7-F1
#
_cell.length_a   1.000
_cell.length_b   1.000
_cell.length_c   1.000
_cell.angle_alpha   90.00
_cell.angle_beta   90.00
_cell.angle_gamma   90.00
#
_symmetry.space_group_name_H-M   'P 1'
#
loop_
_entity.id
_entity.type
_entity.pdbx_description
1 polymer ?
#
loop_
_entity_poly.entity_id
_entity_poly.type
_entity_poly.pdbx_seq_one_letter_code
_entity_poly.pdbx_strand_id
1 'polypeptide(L)'
;MSLNEESRNRDYLYGRLLAMADRIEYRTFDRDEDGKRVTNAKRYMNAFAQHPYQTWKVLEERIQPYLQKLDIKERNSYNKTLDEIYELFDEKEFTNNDRLEGLYLLGYHSQSYELKYRPKKAEEEKE
;
A
#
# COMPACT_ATOMS: atom_id res chain seq x y z
N MET A 1 6.13 -5.79 -15.81
CA MET A 1 4.81 -5.12 -15.90
C MET A 1 4.92 -3.79 -15.16
N SER A 2 4.37 -2.72 -15.71
CA SER A 2 4.36 -1.40 -15.08
C SER A 2 3.14 -1.22 -14.19
N LEU A 3 3.25 -0.39 -13.16
CA LEU A 3 2.12 0.06 -12.36
C LEU A 3 1.12 0.80 -13.27
N ASN A 4 -0.13 0.32 -13.31
CA ASN A 4 -1.24 1.06 -13.87
C ASN A 4 -1.86 1.95 -12.79
N GLU A 5 -1.52 3.24 -12.77
CA GLU A 5 -2.02 4.19 -11.78
C GLU A 5 -3.48 4.59 -12.01
N GLU A 6 -4.04 4.36 -13.20
CA GLU A 6 -5.40 4.77 -13.60
C GLU A 6 -6.45 3.65 -13.48
N SER A 7 -6.03 2.45 -13.09
CA SER A 7 -6.95 1.30 -12.96
C SER A 7 -8.01 1.58 -11.89
N ARG A 8 -9.29 1.46 -12.26
CA ARG A 8 -10.43 1.54 -11.34
C ARG A 8 -10.93 0.17 -10.87
N ASN A 9 -10.19 -0.91 -11.15
CA ASN A 9 -10.58 -2.24 -10.73
C ASN A 9 -10.38 -2.41 -9.22
N ARG A 10 -11.46 -2.77 -8.51
CA ARG A 10 -11.48 -2.96 -7.04
C ARG A 10 -10.33 -3.83 -6.53
N ASP A 11 -10.14 -5.01 -7.12
CA ASP A 11 -9.14 -5.98 -6.66
C ASP A 11 -7.73 -5.45 -6.87
N TYR A 12 -7.49 -4.85 -8.03
CA TYR A 12 -6.21 -4.22 -8.33
C TYR A 12 -5.89 -3.08 -7.34
N LEU A 13 -6.86 -2.20 -7.08
CA LEU A 13 -6.71 -1.08 -6.14
C LEU A 13 -6.47 -1.56 -4.70
N TYR A 14 -7.20 -2.57 -4.23
CA TYR A 14 -6.92 -3.19 -2.93
C TYR A 14 -5.52 -3.82 -2.85
N GLY A 15 -5.06 -4.42 -3.96
CA GLY A 15 -3.67 -4.86 -4.10
C GLY A 15 -2.67 -3.72 -3.87
N ARG A 16 -2.92 -2.55 -4.47
CA ARG A 16 -2.08 -1.35 -4.28
C ARG A 16 -2.09 -0.86 -2.83
N LEU A 17 -3.26 -0.81 -2.18
CA LEU A 17 -3.39 -0.45 -0.76
C LEU A 17 -2.55 -1.38 0.13
N LEU A 18 -2.64 -2.69 -0.09
CA LEU A 18 -1.85 -3.67 0.66
C LEU A 18 -0.34 -3.46 0.50
N ALA A 19 0.11 -3.11 -0.71
CA ALA A 19 1.51 -2.80 -0.98
C ALA A 19 1.99 -1.53 -0.27
N MET A 20 1.13 -0.51 -0.18
CA MET A 20 1.41 0.71 0.58
C MET A 20 1.59 0.40 2.07
N ALA A 21 0.67 -0.37 2.67
CA ALA A 21 0.78 -0.76 4.08
C ALA A 21 2.05 -1.58 4.36
N ASP A 22 2.39 -2.54 3.48
CA ASP A 22 3.62 -3.33 3.59
C ASP A 22 4.86 -2.44 3.53
N ARG A 23 4.90 -1.48 2.59
CA ARG A 23 6.04 -0.58 2.42
C ARG A 23 6.21 0.35 3.61
N ILE A 24 5.13 0.99 4.07
CA ILE A 24 5.14 1.93 5.19
C ILE A 24 5.70 1.25 6.44
N GLU A 25 5.19 0.06 6.78
CA GLU A 25 5.67 -0.68 7.95
C GLU A 25 7.14 -1.09 7.77
N TYR A 26 7.50 -1.67 6.62
CA TYR A 26 8.87 -2.11 6.33
C TYR A 26 9.90 -0.97 6.42
N ARG A 27 9.52 0.25 6.05
CA ARG A 27 10.44 1.40 6.08
C ARG A 27 10.80 1.88 7.48
N THR A 28 10.02 1.48 8.47
CA THR A 28 10.29 1.79 9.89
C THR A 28 11.03 0.69 10.63
N PHE A 29 11.31 -0.44 9.96
CA PHE A 29 12.04 -1.55 10.55
C PHE A 29 13.52 -1.20 10.70
N ASP A 30 14.07 -1.56 11.86
CA ASP A 30 15.51 -1.52 12.07
C ASP A 30 16.15 -2.75 11.42
N ARG A 31 17.25 -2.57 10.69
CA ARG A 31 17.91 -3.69 10.01
C ARG A 31 18.52 -4.70 10.98
N ASP A 32 18.99 -4.23 12.12
CA ASP A 32 19.70 -5.05 13.11
C ASP A 32 18.70 -5.77 14.03
N GLU A 33 17.56 -5.13 14.35
CA GLU A 33 16.54 -5.71 15.25
C GLU A 33 15.43 -6.48 14.50
N ASP A 34 14.98 -5.98 13.35
CA ASP A 34 13.78 -6.48 12.64
C ASP A 34 14.13 -7.33 11.40
N GLY A 35 15.38 -7.78 11.23
CA GLY A 35 15.83 -8.47 10.01
C GLY A 35 15.05 -9.73 9.59
N LYS A 36 14.26 -10.33 10.50
CA LYS A 36 13.35 -11.47 10.22
C LYS A 36 11.86 -11.13 10.34
N ARG A 37 11.52 -9.88 10.65
CA ARG A 37 10.15 -9.48 10.95
C ARG A 37 9.32 -9.42 9.67
N VAL A 38 8.20 -10.13 9.69
CA VAL A 38 7.15 -10.02 8.67
C VAL A 38 6.20 -8.91 9.07
N THR A 39 5.94 -7.98 8.14
CA THR A 39 4.97 -6.88 8.29
C THR A 39 3.57 -7.40 8.57
N ASN A 40 2.74 -6.59 9.24
CA ASN A 40 1.34 -6.91 9.42
C ASN A 40 0.65 -7.07 8.06
N ALA A 41 0.91 -6.21 7.08
CA ALA A 41 0.33 -6.35 5.73
C ALA A 41 0.51 -7.77 5.16
N LYS A 42 1.73 -8.33 5.23
CA LYS A 42 1.99 -9.71 4.78
C LYS A 42 1.32 -10.76 5.67
N ARG A 43 1.29 -10.58 6.99
CA ARG A 43 0.60 -11.50 7.92
C ARG A 43 -0.91 -11.55 7.65
N TYR A 44 -1.51 -10.41 7.33
CA TYR A 44 -2.95 -10.28 7.06
C TYR A 44 -3.33 -10.59 5.61
N MET A 45 -2.39 -10.91 4.72
CA MET A 45 -2.66 -11.07 3.29
C MET A 45 -3.78 -12.08 2.98
N ASN A 46 -3.84 -13.21 3.70
CA ASN A 46 -4.93 -14.18 3.55
C ASN A 46 -6.28 -13.61 3.99
N ALA A 47 -6.34 -12.95 5.16
CA ALA A 47 -7.56 -12.32 5.66
C ALA A 47 -8.01 -11.17 4.74
N PHE A 48 -7.04 -10.41 4.20
CA PHE A 48 -7.27 -9.31 3.29
C PHE A 48 -7.88 -9.77 1.96
N ALA A 49 -7.39 -10.88 1.41
CA ALA A 49 -7.98 -11.46 0.21
C ALA A 49 -9.42 -11.98 0.44
N GLN A 50 -9.76 -12.42 1.65
CA GLN A 50 -11.12 -12.90 1.97
C GLN A 50 -12.08 -11.77 2.35
N HIS A 51 -11.59 -10.74 3.05
CA HIS A 51 -12.38 -9.64 3.62
C HIS A 51 -11.62 -8.31 3.45
N PRO A 52 -11.54 -7.78 2.22
CA PRO A 52 -10.69 -6.64 1.90
C PRO A 52 -11.09 -5.37 2.64
N TYR A 53 -12.38 -5.01 2.66
CA TYR A 53 -12.86 -3.81 3.34
C TYR A 53 -12.59 -3.84 4.86
N GLN A 54 -12.98 -4.93 5.52
CA GLN A 54 -12.81 -5.06 6.97
C GLN A 54 -11.34 -5.14 7.38
N THR A 55 -10.54 -5.93 6.64
CA THR A 55 -9.12 -6.10 6.95
C THR A 55 -8.33 -4.85 6.64
N TRP A 56 -8.70 -4.12 5.57
CA TRP A 56 -8.05 -2.86 5.22
C TRP A 56 -8.20 -1.82 6.32
N LYS A 57 -9.41 -1.61 6.86
CA LYS A 57 -9.64 -0.70 7.99
C LYS A 57 -8.66 -0.95 9.14
N VAL A 58 -8.53 -2.22 9.52
CA VAL A 58 -7.63 -2.65 10.61
C VAL A 58 -6.16 -2.40 10.27
N LEU A 59 -5.75 -2.64 9.02
CA LEU A 59 -4.39 -2.37 8.56
C LEU A 59 -4.10 -0.86 8.54
N GLU A 60 -5.02 -0.06 8.00
CA GLU A 60 -4.87 1.39 7.88
C GLU A 60 -4.75 2.09 9.24
N GLU A 61 -5.54 1.66 10.23
CA GLU A 61 -5.41 2.15 11.60
C GLU A 61 -4.05 1.76 12.21
N ARG A 62 -3.54 0.57 11.88
CA ARG A 62 -2.24 0.08 12.37
C ARG A 62 -1.04 0.72 11.70
N ILE A 63 -1.16 1.22 10.47
CA ILE A 63 -0.04 1.90 9.78
C ILE A 63 0.21 3.32 10.31
N GLN A 64 -0.77 3.96 10.96
CA GLN A 64 -0.64 5.32 11.49
C GLN A 64 0.60 5.57 12.35
N PRO A 65 0.92 4.76 13.39
CA PRO A 65 2.14 4.96 14.17
C PRO A 65 3.42 4.79 13.35
N TYR A 66 3.41 3.98 12.29
CA TYR A 66 4.56 3.81 11.41
C TYR A 66 4.73 5.02 10.48
N LEU A 67 3.64 5.56 9.92
CA LEU A 67 3.67 6.83 9.18
C LEU A 67 4.25 7.96 10.03
N GLN A 68 3.89 8.02 11.31
CA GLN A 68 4.39 9.04 12.24
C GLN A 68 5.89 8.95 12.54
N LYS A 69 6.51 7.78 12.34
CA LYS A 69 7.97 7.59 12.49
C LYS A 69 8.76 8.04 11.27
N LEU A 70 8.12 8.13 10.11
CA LEU A 70 8.78 8.58 8.87
C LEU A 70 8.97 10.10 8.88
N ASP A 71 9.97 10.57 8.14
CA ASP A 71 10.15 12.00 7.90
C ASP A 71 8.95 12.60 7.14
N ILE A 72 8.81 13.92 7.23
CA ILE A 72 7.64 14.63 6.69
C ILE A 72 7.52 14.45 5.17
N LYS A 73 8.64 14.43 4.44
CA LYS A 73 8.64 14.31 2.98
C LYS A 73 8.21 12.91 2.56
N GLU A 74 8.77 11.87 3.16
CA GLU A 74 8.40 10.48 2.89
C GLU A 74 6.93 10.22 3.28
N ARG A 75 6.48 10.71 4.45
CA ARG A 75 5.09 10.61 4.89
C ARG A 75 4.12 11.27 3.92
N ASN A 76 4.40 12.50 3.49
CA ASN A 76 3.54 13.22 2.55
C ASN A 76 3.46 12.51 1.20
N SER A 77 4.57 11.94 0.73
CA SER A 77 4.57 11.13 -0.50
C SER A 77 3.70 9.89 -0.37
N TYR A 78 3.74 9.18 0.75
CA TYR A 78 2.89 8.00 0.95
C TYR A 78 1.41 8.36 1.09
N ASN A 79 1.09 9.42 1.84
CA ASN A 79 -0.29 9.90 1.94
C ASN A 79 -0.84 10.31 0.57
N LYS A 80 -0.05 11.05 -0.23
CA LYS A 80 -0.45 11.41 -1.60
C LYS A 80 -0.79 10.17 -2.44
N THR A 81 0.04 9.12 -2.39
CA THR A 81 -0.25 7.89 -3.14
C THR A 81 -1.46 7.13 -2.60
N LEU A 82 -1.71 7.15 -1.29
CA LEU A 82 -2.94 6.61 -0.71
C LEU A 82 -4.16 7.39 -1.23
N ASP A 83 -4.12 8.73 -1.21
CA ASP A 83 -5.19 9.59 -1.73
C ASP A 83 -5.44 9.34 -3.22
N GLU A 84 -4.39 9.20 -4.03
CA GLU A 84 -4.48 8.85 -5.45
C GLU A 84 -5.15 7.48 -5.68
N ILE A 85 -4.94 6.51 -4.79
CA ILE A 85 -5.62 5.22 -4.85
C ILE A 85 -7.09 5.37 -4.43
N TYR A 86 -7.39 6.13 -3.37
CA TYR A 86 -8.75 6.37 -2.90
C TYR A 86 -9.63 7.08 -3.92
N GLU A 87 -9.09 8.07 -4.63
CA GLU A 87 -9.79 8.82 -5.69
C GLU A 87 -10.29 7.91 -6.84
N LEU A 88 -9.68 6.73 -7.02
CA LEU A 88 -10.04 5.80 -8.07
C LEU A 88 -11.13 4.81 -7.67
N PHE A 89 -11.36 4.63 -6.37
CA PHE A 89 -12.40 3.75 -5.87
C PHE A 89 -13.79 4.33 -6.12
N ASP A 90 -14.72 3.46 -6.53
CA ASP A 90 -16.14 3.70 -6.32
C ASP A 90 -16.51 3.28 -4.88
N GLU A 91 -17.39 4.04 -4.23
CA GLU A 91 -17.77 3.81 -2.83
C GLU A 91 -18.40 2.42 -2.61
N LYS A 92 -19.21 1.94 -3.57
CA LYS A 92 -19.85 0.62 -3.48
C LYS A 92 -18.82 -0.48 -3.65
N GLU A 93 -17.88 -0.31 -4.57
CA GLU A 93 -16.78 -1.25 -4.78
C GLU A 93 -15.82 -1.27 -3.58
N PHE A 94 -15.55 -0.12 -2.96
CA PHE A 94 -14.70 -0.02 -1.77
C PHE A 94 -15.36 -0.57 -0.51
N THR A 95 -16.68 -0.53 -0.40
CA THR A 95 -17.39 -1.13 0.75
C THR A 95 -17.73 -2.59 0.54
N ASN A 96 -17.59 -3.10 -0.70
CA ASN A 96 -17.79 -4.51 -1.01
C ASN A 96 -16.68 -5.37 -0.36
N ASN A 97 -17.07 -6.16 0.63
CA ASN A 97 -16.18 -7.03 1.40
C ASN A 97 -16.11 -8.48 0.86
N ASP A 98 -16.60 -8.72 -0.35
CA ASP A 98 -16.43 -9.99 -1.04
C ASP A 98 -14.94 -10.26 -1.30
N ARG A 99 -14.61 -11.55 -1.44
CA ARG A 99 -13.25 -11.98 -1.73
C ARG A 99 -12.67 -11.28 -2.96
N LEU A 100 -11.38 -10.99 -2.90
CA LEU A 100 -10.63 -10.49 -4.04
C LEU A 100 -10.29 -11.64 -4.99
N GLU A 101 -10.41 -11.39 -6.29
CA GLU A 101 -9.86 -12.26 -7.32
C GLU A 101 -8.36 -12.00 -7.47
N GLY A 102 -7.63 -12.95 -8.07
CA GLY A 102 -6.16 -12.95 -8.14
C GLY A 102 -5.51 -11.69 -8.73
N LEU A 103 -6.28 -10.81 -9.39
CA LEU A 103 -5.81 -9.52 -9.88
C LEU A 103 -5.22 -8.62 -8.79
N TYR A 104 -5.64 -8.77 -7.53
CA TYR A 104 -5.04 -8.03 -6.42
C TYR A 104 -3.54 -8.31 -6.24
N LEU A 105 -3.08 -9.52 -6.57
CA LEU A 105 -1.66 -9.86 -6.54
C LEU A 105 -0.87 -9.03 -7.55
N LEU A 106 -1.46 -8.79 -8.73
CA LEU A 106 -0.83 -7.96 -9.75
C LEU A 106 -0.75 -6.50 -9.30
N GLY A 107 -1.81 -5.96 -8.68
CA GLY A 107 -1.82 -4.63 -8.08
C GLY A 107 -0.76 -4.48 -6.99
N TYR A 108 -0.69 -5.46 -6.08
CA TYR A 108 0.29 -5.51 -5.00
C TYR A 108 1.73 -5.51 -5.51
N HIS A 109 2.06 -6.42 -6.43
CA HIS A 109 3.43 -6.55 -6.93
C HIS A 109 3.84 -5.37 -7.82
N SER A 110 2.92 -4.82 -8.61
CA SER A 110 3.19 -3.64 -9.44
C SER A 110 3.51 -2.41 -8.59
N GLN A 111 2.69 -2.13 -7.57
CA GLN A 111 2.93 -1.01 -6.64
C GLN A 111 4.19 -1.24 -5.80
N SER A 112 4.40 -2.46 -5.29
CA SER A 112 5.60 -2.82 -4.52
C SER A 112 6.88 -2.64 -5.33
N TYR A 113 6.85 -2.97 -6.62
CA TYR A 113 8.00 -2.79 -7.51
C TYR A 113 8.33 -1.31 -7.70
N GLU A 114 7.32 -0.48 -7.99
CA GLU A 114 7.48 0.97 -8.16
C GLU A 114 8.12 1.59 -6.91
N LEU A 115 7.59 1.31 -5.73
CA LEU A 115 8.09 1.83 -4.45
C LEU A 115 9.53 1.41 -4.11
N LYS A 116 10.00 0.27 -4.63
CA LYS A 116 11.33 -0.29 -4.33
C LYS A 116 12.40 0.15 -5.33
N TYR A 117 12.05 0.15 -6.62
CA TYR A 117 13.03 0.23 -7.70
C TYR A 117 12.87 1.45 -8.58
N ARG A 118 11.75 2.17 -8.43
CA ARG A 118 11.50 3.45 -9.11
C ARG A 118 10.97 4.46 -8.09
N PRO A 119 11.72 4.72 -6.99
CA PRO A 119 11.36 5.86 -6.17
C PRO A 119 11.32 7.07 -7.10
N LYS A 120 10.17 7.76 -7.14
CA LYS A 120 10.06 9.05 -7.84
C LYS A 120 11.28 9.84 -7.38
N LYS A 121 12.26 10.06 -8.28
CA LYS A 121 13.40 10.92 -7.97
C LYS A 121 12.77 12.16 -7.36
N ALA A 122 13.13 12.50 -6.12
CA ALA A 122 12.85 13.83 -5.61
C ALA A 122 13.22 14.76 -6.74
N GLU A 123 12.26 15.59 -7.17
CA GLU A 123 12.46 16.65 -8.16
C GLU A 123 13.91 17.15 -8.00
N GLU A 124 14.73 16.86 -9.02
CA GLU A 124 16.04 17.47 -9.11
C GLU A 124 15.73 18.96 -9.15
N GLU A 125 15.94 19.64 -8.03
CA GLU A 125 16.32 21.04 -8.01
C GLU A 125 17.37 21.22 -9.11
N LYS A 126 16.93 21.81 -10.22
CA LYS A 126 17.77 22.58 -11.10
C LYS A 126 17.03 23.88 -11.38
N GLU A 127 17.29 24.80 -10.46
CA GLU A 127 17.80 26.13 -10.80
C GLU A 127 18.68 26.12 -12.07
#